data_AF-R7LTY4-F1
#
_entry.id   AF-R7LTY4-F1
#
_cell.length_a   1.000
_cell.length_b   1.000
_cell.length_c   1.000
_cell.angle_alpha   90.00
_cell.angle_beta   90.00
_cell.angle_gamma   90.00
#
_symmetry.space_group_name_H-M   'P 1'
#
loop_
_entity.id
_entity.type
_entity.pdbx_description
1 polymer ?
#
loop_
_entity_poly.entity_id
_entity_poly.type
_entity_poly.pdbx_seq_one_letter_code
_entity_poly.pdbx_strand_id
1 'polypeptide(L)'
;MEDHLSYICGISKNILKKYYKNKYKEKIVFLTDNINEENIDSSSIDEIEIDFINKNNVEEVWDYLKKKGIIIEKSFYLYYAVGLKISEISKLLNIKESSVKNYIYRTVKELKLTFGEEGE
;
A
#
# COMPACT_ATOMS: atom_id res chain seq x y z
N MET A 1 2.56 -23.35 -24.00
CA MET A 1 1.41 -22.43 -23.80
C MET A 1 1.82 -21.36 -22.79
N GLU A 2 2.95 -20.69 -23.01
CA GLU A 2 3.64 -19.88 -21.98
C GLU A 2 4.14 -18.52 -22.52
N ASP A 3 3.93 -18.24 -23.82
CA ASP A 3 4.48 -17.04 -24.48
C ASP A 3 3.54 -15.82 -24.50
N HIS A 4 2.22 -16.00 -24.40
CA HIS A 4 1.29 -14.87 -24.54
C HIS A 4 1.36 -13.88 -23.36
N LEU A 5 1.55 -14.40 -22.13
CA LEU A 5 1.72 -13.56 -20.94
C LEU A 5 3.06 -12.82 -20.96
N SER A 6 4.12 -13.48 -21.41
CA SER A 6 5.44 -12.85 -21.60
C SER A 6 5.37 -11.72 -22.62
N TYR A 7 4.66 -11.95 -23.73
CA TYR A 7 4.43 -10.95 -24.77
C TYR A 7 3.62 -9.75 -24.27
N ILE A 8 2.51 -9.97 -23.56
CA ILE A 8 1.70 -8.91 -22.95
C ILE A 8 2.54 -8.13 -21.93
N CYS A 9 3.31 -8.80 -21.07
CA CYS A 9 4.23 -8.15 -20.14
C CYS A 9 5.28 -7.28 -20.84
N GLY A 10 5.78 -7.72 -22.01
CA GLY A 10 6.69 -6.94 -22.85
C GLY A 10 6.04 -5.66 -23.38
N ILE A 11 4.80 -5.76 -23.87
CA ILE A 11 4.02 -4.60 -24.33
C ILE A 11 3.78 -3.63 -23.17
N SER A 12 3.33 -4.12 -22.03
CA SER A 12 3.07 -3.30 -20.84
C SER A 12 4.33 -2.56 -20.37
N LYS A 13 5.50 -3.23 -20.33
CA LYS A 13 6.78 -2.59 -19.98
C LYS A 13 7.17 -1.47 -20.95
N ASN A 14 6.91 -1.63 -22.25
CA ASN A 14 7.21 -0.61 -23.24
C ASN A 14 6.29 0.60 -23.14
N ILE A 15 5.00 0.38 -22.87
CA ILE A 15 4.04 1.46 -22.59
C ILE A 15 4.50 2.25 -21.35
N LEU A 16 4.84 1.54 -20.27
CA LEU A 16 5.30 2.15 -19.03
C LEU A 16 6.60 2.95 -19.23
N LYS A 17 7.57 2.38 -19.96
CA LYS A 17 8.84 3.06 -20.28
C LYS A 17 8.61 4.32 -21.12
N LYS A 18 7.68 4.30 -22.08
CA LYS A 18 7.31 5.48 -22.88
C LYS A 18 6.64 6.55 -22.04
N TYR A 19 5.68 6.17 -21.19
CA TYR A 19 5.00 7.08 -20.28
C TYR A 19 5.99 7.79 -19.35
N TYR A 20 6.81 7.03 -18.62
CA TYR A 20 7.79 7.64 -17.72
C TYR A 20 8.87 8.42 -18.48
N LYS A 21 9.33 7.96 -19.65
CA LYS A 21 10.26 8.76 -20.48
C LYS A 21 9.68 10.11 -20.85
N ASN A 22 8.40 10.17 -21.21
CA ASN A 22 7.72 11.42 -21.51
C ASN A 22 7.49 12.25 -20.25
N LYS A 23 7.07 11.65 -19.13
CA LYS A 23 6.94 12.31 -17.83
C LYS A 23 8.26 12.89 -17.34
N TYR A 24 9.39 12.21 -17.54
CA TYR A 24 10.73 12.74 -17.23
C TYR A 24 11.11 13.90 -18.14
N LYS A 25 10.73 13.86 -19.42
CA LYS A 25 10.94 14.99 -20.34
C LYS A 25 10.07 16.19 -19.99
N GLU A 26 8.80 15.96 -19.67
CA GLU A 26 7.88 16.98 -19.18
C GLU A 26 8.39 17.57 -17.87
N LYS A 27 8.91 16.74 -16.94
CA LYS A 27 9.57 17.20 -15.71
C LYS A 27 10.81 18.04 -15.99
N ILE A 28 11.63 17.67 -16.98
CA ILE A 28 12.82 18.49 -17.36
C ILE A 28 12.39 19.83 -17.96
N VAL A 29 11.42 19.84 -18.89
CA VAL A 29 10.88 21.06 -19.50
C VAL A 29 10.23 21.95 -18.43
N PHE A 30 9.42 21.36 -17.55
CA PHE A 30 8.84 22.03 -16.39
C PHE A 30 9.91 22.60 -15.47
N LEU A 31 10.95 21.84 -15.10
CA LEU A 31 12.05 22.34 -14.27
C LEU A 31 12.82 23.48 -14.95
N THR A 32 13.05 23.43 -16.26
CA THR A 32 13.70 24.54 -16.98
C THR A 32 12.84 25.79 -17.07
N ASP A 33 11.51 25.64 -17.14
CA ASP A 33 10.57 26.77 -17.16
C ASP A 33 10.36 27.34 -15.74
N ASN A 34 10.36 26.52 -14.69
CA ASN A 34 10.16 26.93 -13.29
C ASN A 34 11.41 27.47 -12.58
N ILE A 35 12.63 27.30 -13.11
CA ILE A 35 13.80 28.02 -12.57
C ILE A 35 13.63 29.55 -12.69
N ASN A 36 12.74 30.03 -13.56
CA ASN A 36 12.47 31.46 -13.76
C ASN A 36 11.32 32.03 -12.91
N GLU A 37 10.47 31.21 -12.28
CA GLU A 37 9.40 31.71 -11.42
C GLU A 37 9.21 30.80 -10.21
N GLU A 38 9.29 31.39 -9.01
CA GLU A 38 8.88 30.78 -7.73
C GLU A 38 7.38 30.46 -7.75
N ASN A 39 6.98 29.36 -8.40
CA ASN A 39 5.65 28.81 -8.28
C ASN A 39 5.74 27.50 -7.48
N ILE A 40 5.17 27.51 -6.27
CA ILE A 40 4.93 26.29 -5.50
C ILE A 40 3.94 25.46 -6.31
N ASP A 41 4.46 24.42 -6.94
CA ASP A 41 3.74 23.49 -7.81
C ASP A 41 2.59 22.83 -7.03
N SER A 42 1.35 23.10 -7.46
CA SER A 42 0.13 22.56 -6.85
C SER A 42 0.12 21.02 -6.82
N SER A 43 0.84 20.36 -7.73
CA SER A 43 0.98 18.91 -7.70
C SER A 43 1.74 18.39 -6.47
N SER A 44 2.59 19.22 -5.86
CA SER A 44 3.27 18.89 -4.60
C SER A 44 2.32 18.96 -3.40
N ILE A 45 1.26 19.76 -3.47
CA ILE A 45 0.23 19.86 -2.43
C ILE A 45 -0.65 18.61 -2.45
N ASP A 46 -1.07 18.18 -3.65
CA ASP A 46 -1.85 16.96 -3.83
C ASP A 46 -1.09 15.71 -3.32
N GLU A 47 0.23 15.62 -3.56
CA GLU A 47 1.07 14.53 -3.05
C GLU A 47 1.15 14.52 -1.51
N ILE A 48 1.26 15.70 -0.88
CA ILE A 48 1.29 15.84 0.58
C ILE A 48 -0.07 15.50 1.21
N GLU A 49 -1.17 15.93 0.60
CA GLU A 49 -2.52 15.62 1.07
C GLU A 49 -2.81 14.12 0.99
N ILE A 50 -2.43 13.47 -0.11
CA ILE A 50 -2.56 12.01 -0.27
C ILE A 50 -1.72 11.27 0.78
N ASP A 51 -0.47 11.67 1.00
CA ASP A 51 0.38 11.06 2.02
C ASP A 51 -0.18 11.28 3.45
N PHE A 52 -0.76 12.45 3.72
CA PHE A 52 -1.39 12.75 4.99
C PHE A 52 -2.66 11.92 5.22
N ILE A 53 -3.53 11.81 4.21
CA ILE A 53 -4.73 10.96 4.24
C ILE A 53 -4.34 9.49 4.45
N ASN A 54 -3.35 9.00 3.69
CA ASN A 54 -2.85 7.65 3.85
C ASN A 54 -2.29 7.40 5.25
N LYS A 55 -1.56 8.37 5.82
CA LYS A 55 -1.02 8.26 7.17
C LYS A 55 -2.12 8.23 8.23
N ASN A 56 -3.13 9.10 8.13
CA ASN A 56 -4.29 9.09 9.02
C ASN A 56 -5.04 7.75 8.95
N ASN A 57 -5.27 7.24 7.74
CA ASN A 57 -5.93 5.95 7.53
C ASN A 57 -5.13 4.80 8.17
N VAL A 58 -3.80 4.85 8.10
CA VAL A 58 -2.94 3.84 8.76
C VAL A 58 -3.04 3.92 10.28
N GLU A 59 -3.03 5.11 10.86
CA GLU A 59 -3.18 5.30 12.32
C GLU A 59 -4.53 4.78 12.82
N GLU A 60 -5.62 5.06 12.11
CA GLU A 60 -6.95 4.57 12.44
C GLU A 60 -7.05 3.03 12.39
N VAL A 61 -6.43 2.40 11.40
CA VAL A 61 -6.35 0.94 11.30
C VAL A 61 -5.58 0.36 12.48
N TRP A 62 -4.46 0.96 12.88
CA TRP A 62 -3.69 0.49 14.04
C TRP A 62 -4.46 0.66 15.36
N ASP A 63 -5.20 1.75 15.52
CA ASP A 63 -6.03 1.97 16.70
C ASP A 63 -7.21 1.00 16.76
N TYR A 64 -7.79 0.64 15.61
CA TYR A 64 -8.77 -0.44 15.51
C TYR A 64 -8.18 -1.78 15.98
N LEU A 65 -6.99 -2.14 15.49
CA LEU A 65 -6.31 -3.39 15.85
C LEU A 65 -6.01 -3.47 17.35
N LYS A 66 -5.50 -2.38 17.94
CA LYS A 66 -5.20 -2.28 19.39
C LYS A 66 -6.45 -2.50 20.24
N LYS A 67 -7.59 -1.91 19.85
CA LYS A 67 -8.88 -2.08 20.56
C LYS A 67 -9.38 -3.52 20.50
N LYS A 68 -9.10 -4.25 19.42
CA LYS A 68 -9.58 -5.63 19.22
C LYS A 68 -8.82 -6.67 20.05
N GLY A 69 -7.54 -6.41 20.31
CA GLY A 69 -6.75 -7.17 21.28
C GLY A 69 -5.32 -7.46 20.84
N ILE A 70 -4.44 -7.55 21.84
CA ILE A 70 -2.99 -7.62 21.67
C ILE A 70 -2.51 -8.79 20.79
N ILE A 71 -3.19 -9.95 20.84
CA ILE A 71 -2.80 -11.12 20.04
C ILE A 71 -3.11 -10.88 18.56
N ILE A 72 -4.22 -10.21 18.25
CA ILE A 72 -4.64 -9.91 16.89
C ILE A 72 -3.71 -8.85 16.30
N GLU A 73 -3.46 -7.77 17.05
CA GLU A 73 -2.50 -6.72 16.68
C GLU A 73 -1.12 -7.32 16.37
N LYS A 74 -0.57 -8.14 17.28
CA LYS A 74 0.72 -8.81 17.06
C LYS A 74 0.70 -9.73 15.85
N SER A 75 -0.36 -10.50 15.66
CA SER A 75 -0.49 -11.38 14.48
C SER A 75 -0.51 -10.58 13.18
N PHE A 76 -1.18 -9.43 13.18
CA PHE A 76 -1.26 -8.52 12.03
C PHE A 76 0.09 -7.88 11.72
N TYR A 77 0.76 -7.34 12.74
CA TYR A 77 2.09 -6.74 12.63
C TYR A 77 3.11 -7.73 12.09
N LEU A 78 3.19 -8.93 12.67
CA LEU A 78 4.14 -9.95 12.25
C LEU A 78 3.89 -10.43 10.81
N TYR A 79 2.64 -10.43 10.36
CA TYR A 79 2.29 -10.85 9.01
C TYR A 79 2.56 -9.76 7.96
N TYR A 80 2.06 -8.54 8.17
CA TYR A 80 2.12 -7.48 7.16
C TYR A 80 3.36 -6.59 7.25
N ALA A 81 3.79 -6.22 8.47
CA ALA A 81 4.95 -5.34 8.65
C ALA A 81 6.27 -6.12 8.62
N VAL A 82 6.31 -7.31 9.22
CA VAL A 82 7.52 -8.14 9.28
C VAL A 82 7.60 -9.16 8.14
N GLY A 83 6.45 -9.60 7.59
CA GLY A 83 6.42 -10.55 6.46
C GLY A 83 6.60 -12.02 6.86
N LEU A 84 6.33 -12.39 8.11
CA LEU A 84 6.47 -13.76 8.58
C LEU A 84 5.36 -14.68 8.05
N LYS A 85 5.69 -15.96 7.87
CA LYS A 85 4.71 -16.99 7.52
C LYS A 85 3.82 -17.31 8.71
N ILE A 86 2.60 -17.75 8.43
CA ILE A 86 1.61 -18.14 9.44
C ILE A 86 2.16 -19.20 10.43
N SER A 87 2.95 -20.15 9.94
CA SER A 87 3.59 -21.18 10.76
C SER A 87 4.66 -20.63 11.70
N GLU A 88 5.37 -19.58 11.30
CA GLU A 88 6.37 -18.90 12.13
C GLU A 88 5.70 -18.06 13.21
N ILE A 89 4.64 -17.33 12.85
CA ILE A 89 3.83 -16.53 13.77
C ILE A 89 3.18 -17.43 14.83
N SER A 90 2.62 -18.56 14.41
CA SER A 90 2.04 -19.60 15.27
C SER A 90 3.03 -20.06 16.34
N LYS A 91 4.27 -20.37 15.95
CA LYS A 91 5.34 -20.75 16.89
C LYS A 91 5.73 -19.59 17.82
N LEU A 92 5.88 -18.39 17.28
CA LEU A 92 6.36 -17.22 18.03
C LEU A 92 5.34 -16.75 19.08
N LEU A 93 4.05 -16.81 18.76
CA LEU A 93 2.95 -16.45 19.66
C LEU A 93 2.41 -17.64 20.47
N ASN A 94 2.94 -18.85 20.24
CA ASN A 94 2.49 -20.10 20.86
C ASN A 94 0.97 -20.34 20.73
N ILE A 95 0.43 -20.14 19.53
CA ILE A 95 -0.99 -20.34 19.19
C ILE A 95 -1.13 -21.23 17.96
N LYS A 96 -2.31 -21.79 17.72
CA LYS A 96 -2.55 -22.65 16.54
C LYS A 96 -2.47 -21.82 15.26
N GLU A 97 -1.91 -22.39 14.18
CA GLU A 97 -1.89 -21.76 12.85
C GLU A 97 -3.29 -21.40 12.34
N SER A 98 -4.30 -22.21 12.66
CA SER A 98 -5.69 -21.92 12.34
C SER A 98 -6.20 -20.66 13.03
N SER A 99 -5.77 -20.40 14.28
CA SER A 99 -6.08 -19.16 15.00
C SER A 99 -5.42 -17.96 14.33
N VAL A 100 -4.14 -18.06 13.96
CA VAL A 100 -3.42 -16.99 13.25
C VAL A 100 -4.13 -16.63 11.93
N LYS A 101 -4.47 -17.64 11.11
CA LYS A 101 -5.26 -17.46 9.88
C LYS A 101 -6.56 -16.73 10.17
N ASN A 102 -7.29 -17.20 11.19
CA ASN A 102 -8.58 -16.63 11.54
C ASN A 102 -8.45 -15.16 11.98
N TYR A 103 -7.46 -14.84 12.81
CA TYR A 103 -7.19 -13.46 13.24
C TYR A 103 -6.83 -12.56 12.08
N ILE A 104 -5.99 -13.01 11.14
CA ILE A 104 -5.63 -12.21 9.96
C ILE A 104 -6.86 -12.02 9.07
N TYR A 105 -7.48 -13.11 8.59
CA TYR A 105 -8.53 -13.00 7.58
C TYR A 105 -9.82 -12.36 8.10
N ARG A 106 -10.24 -12.63 9.35
CA ARG A 106 -11.42 -11.95 9.91
C ARG A 106 -11.16 -10.46 10.07
N THR A 107 -9.98 -10.10 10.57
CA THR A 107 -9.67 -8.69 10.79
C THR A 107 -9.51 -7.94 9.47
N VAL A 108 -8.94 -8.54 8.42
CA VAL A 108 -8.97 -7.95 7.06
C VAL A 108 -10.40 -7.72 6.58
N LYS A 109 -11.30 -8.69 6.78
CA LYS A 109 -12.71 -8.56 6.37
C LYS A 109 -13.40 -7.42 7.12
N GLU A 110 -13.18 -7.32 8.43
CA GLU A 110 -13.74 -6.25 9.26
C GLU A 110 -13.18 -4.88 8.86
N LEU A 111 -11.87 -4.75 8.67
CA LEU A 111 -11.25 -3.52 8.20
C LEU A 111 -11.83 -3.06 6.86
N LYS A 112 -12.09 -3.99 5.93
CA LYS A 112 -12.76 -3.65 4.66
C LYS A 112 -14.19 -3.14 4.84
N LEU A 113 -14.92 -3.65 5.83
CA LEU A 113 -16.28 -3.16 6.12
C LEU A 113 -16.25 -1.80 6.82
N THR A 114 -15.25 -1.57 7.68
CA THR A 114 -15.16 -0.33 8.47
C THR A 114 -14.55 0.83 7.68
N PHE A 115 -13.59 0.55 6.80
CA PHE A 115 -12.79 1.56 6.09
C PHE A 115 -12.88 1.46 4.56
N GLY A 116 -13.55 0.43 4.02
CA GLY A 116 -13.63 0.18 2.58
C GLY A 116 -14.90 0.70 1.89
N GLU A 117 -15.81 1.37 2.60
CA GLU A 117 -17.06 1.93 2.07
C GLU A 117 -16.98 3.41 1.66
N GLU A 118 -15.80 4.00 1.52
CA GLU A 118 -15.64 5.34 0.87
C GLU A 118 -15.58 5.24 -0.66
N GLY A 119 -16.44 4.41 -1.26
CA GLY A 119 -16.43 4.12 -2.69
C GLY A 119 -17.81 3.85 -3.28
N GLU A 120 -18.77 4.74 -3.04
CA GLU A 120 -19.92 4.98 -3.92
C GLU A 120 -19.89 6.40 -4.49
#